data_AF-A0A7C1W019-F1
#
_entry.id   AF-A0A7C1W019-F1
#
_cell.length_a   1.000
_cell.length_b   1.000
_cell.length_c   1.000
_cell.angle_alpha   90.00
_cell.angle_beta   90.00
_cell.angle_gamma   90.00
#
_symmetry.space_group_name_H-M   'P 1'
#
loop_
_entity.id
_entity.type
_entity.pdbx_description
1 polymer ?
#
loop_
_entity_poly.entity_id
_entity_poly.type
_entity_poly.pdbx_seq_one_letter_code
_entity_poly.pdbx_strand_id
1 'polypeptide(L)'
;KQTHKFFGSKHEKAGIRGVDIAKDLEREARDHSNIKILLESTVFGVYEDPSYNGFTFGVMKRENYKSRLVKVHCKEVIISVGAMENMLLFPGNDLPGVYGAGGVQTLMNVYGVKPGNKVLMVGAGNVGLIVSYQLLQAGVDVDRVVEAAPIIGGYHVHAAKLRRFGVPIYTSHSIKEVYGNDCVEGAFVVELDENWQPIEGSEENVECDTVCLAVGLTPSTRLLEQLHVEMADIPEAGGRVAIHDEYMETSVRGVYVSGDSSGIEEASTAMIEGKISGISAALALGYNRDAEELRKEYIERLEKLRAGPFGEKPRIAKRKILEEWRRYHGRL
;
A
#
# COMPACT_ATOMS: atom_id res chain seq x y z
N LYS A 1 -9.26 -16.71 -6.00
CA LYS A 1 -8.82 -15.89 -7.18
C LYS A 1 -9.44 -14.49 -7.09
N GLN A 2 -8.71 -13.42 -7.45
CA GLN A 2 -9.18 -12.03 -7.32
C GLN A 2 -10.56 -11.83 -7.95
N THR A 3 -11.52 -11.47 -7.11
CA THR A 3 -12.93 -11.32 -7.48
C THR A 3 -13.31 -9.87 -7.80
N HIS A 4 -12.64 -8.90 -7.18
CA HIS A 4 -12.91 -7.48 -7.37
C HIS A 4 -12.24 -6.92 -8.63
N LYS A 5 -12.87 -5.89 -9.19
CA LYS A 5 -12.34 -5.10 -10.31
C LYS A 5 -11.68 -3.83 -9.76
N PHE A 6 -10.73 -3.32 -10.51
CA PHE A 6 -10.06 -2.07 -10.23
C PHE A 6 -11.08 -0.92 -10.24
N PHE A 7 -10.98 -0.04 -9.24
CA PHE A 7 -11.81 1.15 -9.11
C PHE A 7 -10.98 2.38 -9.50
N GLY A 8 -11.57 3.32 -10.25
CA GLY A 8 -10.85 4.48 -10.76
C GLY A 8 -11.41 4.99 -12.10
N SER A 9 -10.57 5.65 -12.90
CA SER A 9 -10.95 6.11 -14.23
C SER A 9 -10.77 5.03 -15.30
N LYS A 10 -11.47 5.16 -16.44
CA LYS A 10 -11.29 4.25 -17.60
C LYS A 10 -9.84 4.26 -18.11
N HIS A 11 -9.17 5.39 -18.06
CA HIS A 11 -7.78 5.54 -18.47
C HIS A 11 -6.83 4.73 -17.56
N GLU A 12 -7.20 4.55 -16.30
CA GLU A 12 -6.47 3.79 -15.28
C GLU A 12 -6.99 2.33 -15.20
N LYS A 13 -7.57 1.84 -16.30
CA LYS A 13 -8.07 0.46 -16.44
C LYS A 13 -9.17 0.09 -15.43
N ALA A 14 -9.96 1.05 -14.96
CA ALA A 14 -11.10 0.76 -14.10
C ALA A 14 -12.08 -0.23 -14.75
N GLY A 15 -12.57 -1.17 -13.95
CA GLY A 15 -13.43 -2.27 -14.41
C GLY A 15 -12.68 -3.50 -14.94
N ILE A 16 -11.35 -3.43 -15.08
CA ILE A 16 -10.47 -4.58 -15.33
C ILE A 16 -9.99 -5.16 -13.99
N ARG A 17 -9.67 -6.45 -13.91
CA ARG A 17 -9.10 -7.03 -12.68
C ARG A 17 -7.63 -6.67 -12.56
N GLY A 18 -7.15 -6.43 -11.35
CA GLY A 18 -5.74 -6.09 -11.11
C GLY A 18 -4.77 -7.12 -11.69
N VAL A 19 -5.10 -8.42 -11.59
CA VAL A 19 -4.29 -9.49 -12.20
C VAL A 19 -4.19 -9.41 -13.72
N ASP A 20 -5.20 -8.89 -14.40
CA ASP A 20 -5.18 -8.76 -15.87
C ASP A 20 -4.39 -7.51 -16.27
N ILE A 21 -4.52 -6.42 -15.50
CA ILE A 21 -3.68 -5.23 -15.64
C ILE A 21 -2.19 -5.59 -15.50
N ALA A 22 -1.85 -6.38 -14.48
CA ALA A 22 -0.47 -6.82 -14.23
C ALA A 22 0.09 -7.65 -15.38
N LYS A 23 -0.71 -8.59 -15.94
CA LYS A 23 -0.30 -9.40 -17.11
C LYS A 23 -0.07 -8.55 -18.36
N ASP A 24 -0.91 -7.53 -18.59
CA ASP A 24 -0.73 -6.63 -19.72
C ASP A 24 0.59 -5.85 -19.58
N LEU A 25 0.85 -5.27 -18.41
CA LEU A 25 2.09 -4.54 -18.13
C LEU A 25 3.32 -5.46 -18.21
N GLU A 26 3.21 -6.69 -17.73
CA GLU A 26 4.26 -7.70 -17.87
C GLU A 26 4.56 -8.02 -19.34
N ARG A 27 3.52 -8.21 -20.15
CA ARG A 27 3.67 -8.47 -21.59
C ARG A 27 4.35 -7.29 -22.29
N GLU A 28 3.87 -6.07 -22.04
CA GLU A 28 4.49 -4.84 -22.57
C GLU A 28 5.98 -4.74 -22.20
N ALA A 29 6.34 -5.08 -20.96
CA ALA A 29 7.73 -5.07 -20.51
C ALA A 29 8.57 -6.19 -21.16
N ARG A 30 8.01 -7.39 -21.34
CA ARG A 30 8.71 -8.54 -21.95
C ARG A 30 8.93 -8.38 -23.46
N ASP A 31 8.01 -7.70 -24.14
CA ASP A 31 8.09 -7.47 -25.59
C ASP A 31 9.17 -6.42 -25.95
N HIS A 32 9.71 -5.71 -24.95
CA HIS A 32 10.75 -4.71 -25.16
C HIS A 32 12.16 -5.27 -24.91
N SER A 33 12.98 -5.34 -25.97
CA SER A 33 14.33 -5.95 -25.91
C SER A 33 15.30 -5.29 -24.94
N ASN A 34 15.11 -4.02 -24.62
CA ASN A 34 15.96 -3.28 -23.66
C ASN A 34 15.54 -3.46 -22.19
N ILE A 35 14.44 -4.16 -21.90
CA ILE A 35 13.98 -4.38 -20.53
C ILE A 35 14.39 -5.77 -20.06
N LYS A 36 15.11 -5.82 -18.95
CA LYS A 36 15.50 -7.07 -18.30
C LYS A 36 14.71 -7.27 -17.02
N ILE A 37 13.90 -8.32 -16.99
CA ILE A 37 13.08 -8.69 -15.83
C ILE A 37 13.81 -9.76 -15.02
N LEU A 38 13.99 -9.51 -13.72
CA LEU A 38 14.56 -10.46 -12.76
C LEU A 38 13.51 -10.79 -11.70
N LEU A 39 12.72 -11.84 -11.93
CA LEU A 39 11.81 -12.39 -10.92
C LEU A 39 12.58 -13.15 -9.84
N GLU A 40 11.90 -13.43 -8.71
CA GLU A 40 12.46 -14.14 -7.55
C GLU A 40 13.80 -13.54 -7.09
N SER A 41 13.88 -12.22 -7.13
CA SER A 41 15.10 -11.45 -6.91
C SER A 41 14.86 -10.40 -5.82
N THR A 42 15.54 -10.56 -4.69
CA THR A 42 15.44 -9.62 -3.56
C THR A 42 16.62 -8.66 -3.60
N VAL A 43 16.34 -7.38 -3.80
CA VAL A 43 17.31 -6.31 -3.57
C VAL A 43 17.47 -6.15 -2.06
N PHE A 44 18.68 -6.39 -1.54
CA PHE A 44 18.93 -6.34 -0.09
C PHE A 44 19.87 -5.19 0.32
N GLY A 45 20.62 -4.65 -0.62
CA GLY A 45 21.65 -3.65 -0.36
C GLY A 45 21.83 -2.71 -1.54
N VAL A 46 22.18 -1.46 -1.24
CA VAL A 46 22.47 -0.42 -2.22
C VAL A 46 23.66 0.41 -1.76
N TYR A 47 24.51 0.79 -2.70
CA TYR A 47 25.73 1.53 -2.46
C TYR A 47 25.88 2.59 -3.56
N GLU A 48 26.26 3.81 -3.18
CA GLU A 48 26.80 4.76 -4.13
C GLU A 48 28.07 4.19 -4.77
N ASP A 49 28.17 4.28 -6.09
CA ASP A 49 29.31 3.78 -6.85
C ASP A 49 29.88 4.88 -7.75
N PRO A 50 30.86 5.66 -7.25
CA PRO A 50 31.51 6.71 -8.01
C PRO A 50 32.16 6.21 -9.30
N SER A 51 32.55 4.93 -9.38
CA SER A 51 33.18 4.36 -10.57
C SER A 51 32.21 4.24 -11.75
N TYR A 52 30.91 4.14 -11.46
CA TYR A 52 29.84 4.07 -12.46
C TYR A 52 29.06 5.38 -12.60
N ASN A 53 29.42 6.41 -11.83
CA ASN A 53 28.66 7.65 -11.68
C ASN A 53 27.17 7.33 -11.43
N GLY A 54 26.91 6.53 -10.40
CA GLY A 54 25.58 6.02 -10.08
C GLY A 54 25.60 5.11 -8.85
N PHE A 55 24.84 4.01 -8.92
CA PHE A 55 24.57 3.12 -7.81
C PHE A 55 24.86 1.67 -8.16
N THR A 56 25.25 0.90 -7.15
CA THR A 56 25.42 -0.54 -7.20
C THR A 56 24.46 -1.22 -6.22
N PHE A 57 23.61 -2.10 -6.75
CA PHE A 57 22.65 -2.87 -5.98
C PHE A 57 23.10 -4.33 -5.82
N GLY A 58 23.02 -4.81 -4.58
CA GLY A 58 23.14 -6.22 -4.23
C GLY A 58 21.79 -6.91 -4.36
N VAL A 59 21.70 -7.89 -5.26
CA VAL A 59 20.46 -8.63 -5.54
C VAL A 59 20.68 -10.11 -5.28
N MET A 60 19.86 -10.70 -4.41
CA MET A 60 19.83 -12.13 -4.18
C MET A 60 18.76 -12.76 -5.07
N LYS A 61 19.17 -13.42 -6.16
CA LYS A 61 18.27 -14.19 -7.02
C LYS A 61 18.15 -15.62 -6.49
N ARG A 62 16.93 -16.08 -6.27
CA ARG A 62 16.60 -17.44 -5.82
C ARG A 62 15.85 -18.15 -6.92
N GLU A 63 16.38 -19.26 -7.42
CA GLU A 63 15.76 -20.04 -8.49
C GLU A 63 16.10 -21.51 -8.28
N ASN A 64 15.10 -22.40 -8.34
CA ASN A 64 15.28 -23.85 -8.12
C ASN A 64 16.07 -24.18 -6.83
N TYR A 65 15.71 -23.56 -5.71
CA TYR A 65 16.37 -23.70 -4.40
C TYR A 65 17.85 -23.29 -4.35
N LYS A 66 18.37 -22.62 -5.39
CA LYS A 66 19.73 -22.07 -5.42
C LYS A 66 19.69 -20.56 -5.28
N SER A 67 20.64 -20.03 -4.52
CA SER A 67 20.82 -18.59 -4.31
C SER A 67 22.04 -18.11 -5.09
N ARG A 68 21.88 -17.03 -5.85
CA ARG A 68 22.96 -16.38 -6.59
C ARG A 68 22.97 -14.87 -6.31
N LEU A 69 24.12 -14.35 -5.94
CA LEU A 69 24.36 -12.92 -5.86
C LEU A 69 24.50 -12.34 -7.28
N VAL A 70 23.71 -11.31 -7.57
CA VAL A 70 23.77 -10.51 -8.78
C VAL A 70 24.07 -9.06 -8.36
N LYS A 71 25.03 -8.44 -9.03
CA LYS A 71 25.28 -6.99 -8.91
C LYS A 71 24.58 -6.29 -10.06
N VAL A 72 23.87 -5.21 -9.75
CA VAL A 72 23.21 -4.37 -10.74
C VAL A 72 23.75 -2.96 -10.61
N HIS A 73 24.27 -2.40 -11.69
CA HIS A 73 24.77 -1.03 -11.76
C HIS A 73 23.75 -0.17 -12.51
N CYS A 74 23.40 1.00 -11.98
CA CYS A 74 22.48 1.93 -12.62
C CYS A 74 22.88 3.38 -12.35
N LYS A 75 22.50 4.29 -13.26
CA LYS A 75 22.71 5.74 -13.10
C LYS A 75 21.53 6.40 -12.39
N GLU A 76 20.33 6.03 -12.84
CA GLU A 76 19.06 6.43 -12.24
C GLU A 76 18.41 5.20 -11.58
N VAL A 77 17.73 5.40 -10.46
CA VAL A 77 16.96 4.35 -9.77
C VAL A 77 15.57 4.84 -9.38
N ILE A 78 14.57 3.99 -9.60
CA ILE A 78 13.21 4.21 -9.11
C ILE A 78 12.92 3.19 -8.02
N ILE A 79 12.62 3.66 -6.83
CA ILE A 79 12.23 2.85 -5.67
C ILE A 79 10.71 2.79 -5.59
N SER A 80 10.14 1.63 -5.95
CA SER A 80 8.71 1.33 -5.94
C SER A 80 8.42 0.08 -5.09
N VAL A 81 8.93 0.06 -3.86
CA VAL A 81 8.87 -1.11 -2.96
C VAL A 81 7.58 -1.22 -2.16
N GLY A 82 6.65 -0.28 -2.34
CA GLY A 82 5.32 -0.31 -1.74
C GLY A 82 5.33 -0.01 -0.25
N ALA A 83 4.39 -0.63 0.47
CA ALA A 83 4.13 -0.39 1.89
C ALA A 83 3.87 -1.71 2.64
N MET A 84 3.93 -1.63 3.96
CA MET A 84 3.64 -2.74 4.86
C MET A 84 2.37 -2.47 5.65
N GLU A 85 1.68 -3.54 6.02
CA GLU A 85 0.48 -3.45 6.84
C GLU A 85 0.82 -3.09 8.29
N ASN A 86 -0.03 -2.26 8.88
CA ASN A 86 0.06 -1.94 10.30
C ASN A 86 -0.62 -3.04 11.13
N MET A 87 -0.06 -3.29 12.31
CA MET A 87 -0.67 -4.16 13.32
C MET A 87 -1.06 -3.31 14.53
N LEU A 88 -2.21 -3.64 15.14
CA LEU A 88 -2.58 -3.07 16.43
C LEU A 88 -2.00 -3.89 17.58
N LEU A 89 -1.72 -3.22 18.69
CA LEU A 89 -1.28 -3.84 19.93
C LEU A 89 -2.49 -4.02 20.85
N PHE A 90 -2.83 -5.29 21.11
CA PHE A 90 -3.90 -5.69 22.03
C PHE A 90 -3.61 -7.12 22.53
N PRO A 91 -4.14 -7.55 23.68
CA PRO A 91 -3.96 -8.92 24.17
C PRO A 91 -4.47 -9.96 23.15
N GLY A 92 -3.65 -10.96 22.86
CA GLY A 92 -3.97 -12.03 21.89
C GLY A 92 -3.77 -11.64 20.41
N ASN A 93 -3.12 -10.51 20.11
CA ASN A 93 -2.87 -10.08 18.73
C ASN A 93 -1.86 -10.96 17.95
N ASP A 94 -1.22 -11.90 18.63
CA ASP A 94 -0.27 -12.87 18.10
C ASP A 94 -0.87 -14.27 17.91
N LEU A 95 -2.12 -14.48 18.33
CA LEU A 95 -2.79 -15.78 18.21
C LEU A 95 -2.95 -16.20 16.73
N PRO A 96 -2.71 -17.48 16.38
CA PRO A 96 -3.05 -18.01 15.07
C PRO A 96 -4.52 -17.77 14.73
N GLY A 97 -4.78 -17.09 13.61
CA GLY A 97 -6.11 -16.60 13.24
C GLY A 97 -6.23 -15.07 13.23
N VAL A 98 -5.25 -14.37 13.81
CA VAL A 98 -5.09 -12.92 13.62
C VAL A 98 -4.23 -12.66 12.38
N TYR A 99 -4.76 -11.91 11.42
CA TYR A 99 -4.10 -11.60 10.16
C TYR A 99 -4.17 -10.11 9.82
N GLY A 100 -3.19 -9.62 9.07
CA GLY A 100 -3.35 -8.42 8.24
C GLY A 100 -4.25 -8.71 7.03
N ALA A 101 -4.93 -7.68 6.53
CA ALA A 101 -5.79 -7.74 5.36
C ALA A 101 -5.09 -8.25 4.08
N GLY A 102 -3.84 -7.87 3.85
CA GLY A 102 -2.99 -8.34 2.76
C GLY A 102 -2.60 -9.81 2.92
N GLY A 103 -2.37 -10.27 4.15
CA GLY A 103 -2.25 -11.69 4.48
C GLY A 103 -3.50 -12.50 4.09
N VAL A 104 -4.67 -12.02 4.51
CA VAL A 104 -5.98 -12.59 4.13
C VAL A 104 -6.16 -12.60 2.61
N GLN A 105 -5.86 -11.49 1.94
CA GLN A 105 -5.92 -11.41 0.48
C GLN A 105 -4.96 -12.38 -0.21
N THR A 106 -3.77 -12.59 0.35
CA THR A 106 -2.79 -13.52 -0.20
C THR A 106 -3.32 -14.95 -0.13
N LEU A 107 -3.83 -15.38 1.03
CA LEU A 107 -4.46 -16.69 1.20
C LEU A 107 -5.57 -16.92 0.17
N MET A 108 -6.52 -15.99 0.06
CA MET A 108 -7.70 -16.18 -0.82
C MET A 108 -7.42 -15.97 -2.31
N ASN A 109 -6.65 -14.94 -2.65
CA ASN A 109 -6.51 -14.50 -4.04
C ASN A 109 -5.38 -15.25 -4.76
N VAL A 110 -4.28 -15.53 -4.07
CA VAL A 110 -3.10 -16.21 -4.62
C VAL A 110 -3.21 -17.72 -4.40
N TYR A 111 -3.43 -18.16 -3.16
CA TYR A 111 -3.42 -19.58 -2.82
C TYR A 111 -4.79 -20.26 -2.88
N GLY A 112 -5.89 -19.50 -2.91
CA GLY A 112 -7.24 -20.05 -2.92
C GLY A 112 -7.64 -20.71 -1.60
N VAL A 113 -6.99 -20.33 -0.50
CA VAL A 113 -7.22 -20.84 0.85
C VAL A 113 -8.14 -19.87 1.61
N LYS A 114 -9.15 -20.41 2.30
CA LYS A 114 -9.96 -19.62 3.23
C LYS A 114 -9.13 -19.31 4.48
N PRO A 115 -9.10 -18.06 4.97
CA PRO A 115 -8.39 -17.72 6.21
C PRO A 115 -9.08 -18.28 7.46
N GLY A 116 -10.40 -18.50 7.39
CA GLY A 116 -11.24 -19.07 8.44
C GLY A 116 -12.68 -19.19 7.96
N ASN A 117 -13.62 -19.45 8.87
CA ASN A 117 -15.05 -19.58 8.57
C ASN A 117 -15.86 -18.36 9.02
N LYS A 118 -15.47 -17.69 10.11
CA LYS A 118 -16.17 -16.53 10.66
C LYS A 118 -15.18 -15.45 11.10
N VAL A 119 -15.24 -14.30 10.45
CA VAL A 119 -14.25 -13.22 10.55
C VAL A 119 -14.83 -11.99 11.25
N LEU A 120 -14.08 -11.48 12.23
CA LEU A 120 -14.20 -10.09 12.69
C LEU A 120 -13.24 -9.20 11.88
N MET A 121 -13.76 -8.19 11.20
CA MET A 121 -12.94 -7.19 10.49
C MET A 121 -12.71 -5.96 11.37
N VAL A 122 -11.46 -5.56 11.54
CA VAL A 122 -11.06 -4.33 12.26
C VAL A 122 -10.53 -3.31 11.24
N GLY A 123 -11.26 -2.22 11.05
CA GLY A 123 -11.00 -1.15 10.10
C GLY A 123 -12.06 -1.09 8.99
N ALA A 124 -12.69 0.07 8.81
CA ALA A 124 -13.65 0.35 7.72
C ALA A 124 -13.10 1.35 6.70
N GLY A 125 -11.77 1.42 6.56
CA GLY A 125 -11.12 2.02 5.39
C GLY A 125 -11.39 1.22 4.10
N ASN A 126 -10.93 1.74 2.96
CA ASN A 126 -11.13 1.09 1.65
C ASN A 126 -10.71 -0.39 1.64
N VAL A 127 -9.54 -0.70 2.22
CA VAL A 127 -9.02 -2.07 2.31
C VAL A 127 -9.97 -2.96 3.12
N GLY A 128 -10.34 -2.56 4.33
CA GLY A 128 -11.20 -3.37 5.20
C GLY A 128 -12.57 -3.66 4.58
N LEU A 129 -13.18 -2.66 3.93
CA LEU A 129 -14.46 -2.84 3.23
C LEU A 129 -14.35 -3.76 2.02
N ILE A 130 -13.29 -3.61 1.20
CA ILE A 130 -13.08 -4.45 0.02
C ILE A 130 -12.78 -5.89 0.44
N VAL A 131 -11.88 -6.10 1.41
CA VAL A 131 -11.49 -7.43 1.88
C VAL A 131 -12.65 -8.15 2.55
N SER A 132 -13.45 -7.45 3.36
CA SER A 132 -14.70 -8.02 3.91
C SER A 132 -15.62 -8.52 2.81
N TYR A 133 -15.77 -7.77 1.71
CA TYR A 133 -16.60 -8.20 0.60
C TYR A 133 -16.00 -9.40 -0.14
N GLN A 134 -14.67 -9.49 -0.24
CA GLN A 134 -13.99 -10.66 -0.82
C GLN A 134 -14.15 -11.91 0.04
N LEU A 135 -14.14 -11.77 1.37
CA LEU A 135 -14.40 -12.87 2.32
C LEU A 135 -15.80 -13.45 2.09
N LEU A 136 -16.82 -12.59 2.01
CA LEU A 136 -18.19 -13.01 1.68
C LEU A 136 -18.26 -13.76 0.34
N GLN A 137 -17.55 -13.27 -0.69
CA GLN A 137 -17.48 -13.95 -1.99
C GLN A 137 -16.73 -15.29 -1.96
N ALA A 138 -15.82 -15.47 -1.01
CA ALA A 138 -15.15 -16.73 -0.75
C ALA A 138 -16.01 -17.69 0.11
N GLY A 139 -17.22 -17.28 0.50
CA GLY A 139 -18.10 -18.06 1.39
C GLY A 139 -17.54 -18.15 2.80
N VAL A 140 -16.92 -17.07 3.28
CA VAL A 140 -16.55 -16.85 4.68
C VAL A 140 -17.60 -15.92 5.29
N ASP A 141 -18.06 -16.24 6.50
CA ASP A 141 -18.96 -15.38 7.25
C ASP A 141 -18.17 -14.18 7.80
N VAL A 142 -18.72 -12.98 7.66
CA VAL A 142 -18.13 -11.76 8.23
C VAL A 142 -19.12 -11.25 9.26
N ASP A 143 -18.79 -11.43 10.54
CA ASP A 143 -19.69 -11.11 11.65
C ASP A 143 -20.05 -9.63 11.65
N ARG A 144 -19.01 -8.78 11.62
CA ARG A 144 -19.10 -7.33 11.57
C ARG A 144 -17.79 -6.71 11.13
N VAL A 145 -17.88 -5.44 10.73
CA VAL A 145 -16.73 -4.53 10.61
C VAL A 145 -16.78 -3.54 11.76
N VAL A 146 -15.68 -3.35 12.48
CA VAL A 146 -15.53 -2.29 13.48
C VAL A 146 -14.56 -1.23 12.98
N GLU A 147 -14.83 0.04 13.26
CA GLU A 147 -14.00 1.19 12.87
C GLU A 147 -13.87 2.13 14.06
N ALA A 148 -12.63 2.45 14.40
CA ALA A 148 -12.34 3.29 15.55
C ALA A 148 -12.78 4.75 15.31
N ALA A 149 -12.72 5.23 14.06
CA ALA A 149 -13.26 6.53 13.71
C ALA A 149 -14.79 6.58 13.84
N PRO A 150 -15.38 7.76 14.12
CA PRO A 150 -16.84 7.94 14.19
C PRO A 150 -17.53 7.91 12.81
N ILE A 151 -16.76 7.66 11.75
CA ILE A 151 -17.24 7.64 10.36
C ILE A 151 -16.60 6.46 9.61
N ILE A 152 -17.26 6.01 8.54
CA ILE A 152 -16.68 5.02 7.62
C ILE A 152 -15.61 5.70 6.77
N GLY A 153 -14.36 5.24 6.88
CA GLY A 153 -13.22 5.83 6.19
C GLY A 153 -13.10 5.46 4.70
N GLY A 154 -13.72 4.37 4.25
CA GLY A 154 -13.70 3.94 2.86
C GLY A 154 -14.89 4.42 2.02
N TYR A 155 -14.83 4.20 0.70
CA TYR A 155 -15.90 4.58 -0.23
C TYR A 155 -17.23 3.92 0.14
N HIS A 156 -18.28 4.74 0.21
CA HIS A 156 -19.62 4.29 0.60
C HIS A 156 -20.19 3.18 -0.30
N VAL A 157 -19.76 3.09 -1.56
CA VAL A 157 -20.17 1.99 -2.46
C VAL A 157 -19.67 0.62 -1.99
N HIS A 158 -18.54 0.54 -1.29
CA HIS A 158 -18.06 -0.70 -0.69
C HIS A 158 -18.82 -1.02 0.61
N ALA A 159 -19.07 -0.01 1.45
CA ALA A 159 -19.88 -0.17 2.65
C ALA A 159 -21.32 -0.62 2.33
N ALA A 160 -21.94 -0.05 1.31
CA ALA A 160 -23.28 -0.43 0.86
C ALA A 160 -23.38 -1.89 0.41
N LYS A 161 -22.31 -2.45 -0.19
CA LYS A 161 -22.26 -3.87 -0.54
C LYS A 161 -22.29 -4.74 0.71
N LEU A 162 -21.48 -4.44 1.73
CA LEU A 162 -21.48 -5.21 2.98
C LEU A 162 -22.85 -5.19 3.66
N ARG A 163 -23.43 -3.99 3.81
CA ARG A 163 -24.76 -3.81 4.41
C ARG A 163 -25.84 -4.58 3.66
N ARG A 164 -25.76 -4.65 2.32
CA ARG A 164 -26.69 -5.45 1.51
C ARG A 164 -26.58 -6.96 1.78
N PHE A 165 -25.43 -7.44 2.21
CA PHE A 165 -25.21 -8.83 2.64
C PHE A 165 -25.53 -9.04 4.12
N GLY A 166 -26.05 -8.02 4.82
CA GLY A 166 -26.42 -8.10 6.23
C GLY A 166 -25.25 -7.88 7.20
N VAL A 167 -24.06 -7.51 6.71
CA VAL A 167 -22.89 -7.27 7.57
C VAL A 167 -22.96 -5.85 8.16
N PRO A 168 -23.08 -5.71 9.50
CA PRO A 168 -23.06 -4.41 10.16
C PRO A 168 -21.67 -3.79 10.14
N ILE A 169 -21.63 -2.45 10.17
CA ILE A 169 -20.40 -1.66 10.27
C ILE A 169 -20.57 -0.73 11.47
N TYR A 170 -19.83 -1.00 12.54
CA TYR A 170 -19.86 -0.22 13.77
C TYR A 170 -18.71 0.80 13.76
N THR A 171 -19.04 2.08 13.86
CA THR A 171 -18.08 3.19 13.99
C THR A 171 -17.91 3.55 15.46
N SER A 172 -16.82 4.21 15.84
CA SER A 172 -16.45 4.41 17.24
C SER A 172 -16.33 3.09 18.01
N HIS A 173 -15.84 2.03 17.35
CA HIS A 173 -15.62 0.72 17.96
C HIS A 173 -14.24 0.20 17.58
N SER A 174 -13.57 -0.48 18.51
CA SER A 174 -12.29 -1.14 18.24
C SER A 174 -12.24 -2.52 18.89
N ILE A 175 -11.18 -3.26 18.56
CA ILE A 175 -10.84 -4.52 19.21
C ILE A 175 -10.17 -4.25 20.55
N LYS A 176 -10.64 -4.92 21.61
CA LYS A 176 -10.07 -4.85 22.95
C LYS A 176 -9.07 -5.97 23.19
N GLU A 177 -9.48 -7.20 22.91
CA GLU A 177 -8.65 -8.40 23.05
C GLU A 177 -9.16 -9.53 22.16
N VAL A 178 -8.29 -10.50 21.90
CA VAL A 178 -8.62 -11.75 21.21
C VAL A 178 -8.31 -12.90 22.17
N TYR A 179 -9.21 -13.88 22.23
CA TYR A 179 -9.05 -15.02 23.13
C TYR A 179 -9.12 -16.35 22.35
N GLY A 180 -8.53 -17.36 22.98
CA GLY A 180 -8.44 -18.73 22.48
C GLY A 180 -7.19 -19.40 23.02
N ASN A 181 -7.13 -20.73 22.96
CA ASN A 181 -5.98 -21.48 23.48
C ASN A 181 -4.86 -21.62 22.44
N ASP A 182 -5.13 -22.35 21.35
CA ASP A 182 -4.15 -22.62 20.29
C ASP A 182 -4.33 -21.71 19.05
N CYS A 183 -5.54 -21.18 18.89
CA CYS A 183 -5.95 -20.28 17.81
C CYS A 183 -7.09 -19.40 18.30
N VAL A 184 -7.48 -18.42 17.49
CA VAL A 184 -8.62 -17.54 17.78
C VAL A 184 -9.91 -18.36 17.94
N GLU A 185 -10.60 -18.15 19.06
CA GLU A 185 -11.95 -18.68 19.35
C GLU A 185 -12.98 -17.55 19.47
N GLY A 186 -12.53 -16.32 19.69
CA GLY A 186 -13.33 -15.12 19.63
C GLY A 186 -12.54 -13.86 19.98
N ALA A 187 -13.25 -12.74 20.02
CA ALA A 187 -12.67 -11.45 20.33
C ALA A 187 -13.68 -10.57 21.07
N PHE A 188 -13.18 -9.69 21.94
CA PHE A 188 -13.99 -8.63 22.52
C PHE A 188 -13.80 -7.34 21.72
N VAL A 189 -14.92 -6.74 21.33
CA VAL A 189 -14.96 -5.39 20.77
C VAL A 189 -15.48 -4.42 21.83
N VAL A 190 -15.14 -3.14 21.71
CA VAL A 190 -15.47 -2.11 22.70
C VAL A 190 -15.80 -0.80 22.01
N GLU A 191 -16.74 -0.04 22.57
CA GLU A 191 -17.03 1.32 22.14
C GLU A 191 -15.89 2.28 22.53
N LEU A 192 -15.65 3.29 21.71
CA LEU A 192 -14.67 4.34 21.94
C LEU A 192 -15.37 5.68 22.19
N ASP A 193 -14.88 6.44 23.17
CA ASP A 193 -15.29 7.81 23.40
C ASP A 193 -14.68 8.80 22.39
N GLU A 194 -15.00 10.09 22.54
CA GLU A 194 -14.47 11.16 21.66
C GLU A 194 -12.94 11.31 21.76
N ASN A 195 -12.32 10.79 22.82
CA ASN A 195 -10.87 10.78 23.05
C ASN A 195 -10.21 9.45 22.64
N TRP A 196 -10.94 8.60 21.92
CA TRP A 196 -10.48 7.28 21.47
C TRP A 196 -10.12 6.34 22.63
N GLN A 197 -10.72 6.53 23.80
CA GLN A 197 -10.57 5.66 24.95
C GLN A 197 -11.70 4.62 24.98
N PRO A 198 -11.40 3.35 25.34
CA PRO A 198 -12.43 2.34 25.54
C PRO A 198 -13.44 2.74 26.63
N ILE A 199 -14.74 2.58 26.34
CA ILE A 199 -15.80 2.81 27.31
C ILE A 199 -16.01 1.52 28.13
N GLU A 200 -15.70 1.55 29.43
CA GLU A 200 -15.88 0.40 30.32
C GLU A 200 -17.35 -0.06 30.36
N GLY A 201 -17.57 -1.38 30.27
CA GLY A 201 -18.90 -1.99 30.28
C GLY A 201 -19.59 -2.06 28.92
N SER A 202 -18.97 -1.51 27.86
CA SER A 202 -19.46 -1.61 26.47
C SER A 202 -18.91 -2.83 25.73
N GLU A 203 -18.18 -3.71 26.42
CA GLU A 203 -17.56 -4.87 25.79
C GLU A 203 -18.60 -5.84 25.23
N GLU A 204 -18.46 -6.17 23.95
CA GLU A 204 -19.27 -7.18 23.28
C GLU A 204 -18.37 -8.34 22.85
N ASN A 205 -18.81 -9.56 23.19
CA ASN A 205 -18.14 -10.76 22.75
C ASN A 205 -18.55 -11.12 21.30
N VAL A 206 -17.56 -11.36 20.46
CA VAL A 206 -17.71 -11.84 19.08
C VAL A 206 -17.06 -13.20 18.93
N GLU A 207 -17.87 -14.26 18.89
CA GLU A 207 -17.41 -15.59 18.52
C GLU A 207 -16.97 -15.59 17.05
N CYS A 208 -15.69 -15.84 16.80
CA CYS A 208 -15.07 -15.86 15.48
C CYS A 208 -13.82 -16.75 15.50
N ASP A 209 -13.43 -17.30 14.35
CA ASP A 209 -12.21 -18.10 14.22
C ASP A 209 -11.08 -17.33 13.53
N THR A 210 -11.32 -16.06 13.19
CA THR A 210 -10.37 -15.21 12.48
C THR A 210 -10.62 -13.73 12.78
N VAL A 211 -9.54 -12.99 13.02
CA VAL A 211 -9.56 -11.52 13.12
C VAL A 211 -8.71 -10.95 11.99
N CYS A 212 -9.29 -10.05 11.21
CA CYS A 212 -8.60 -9.40 10.10
C CYS A 212 -8.38 -7.91 10.40
N LEU A 213 -7.12 -7.48 10.42
CA LEU A 213 -6.72 -6.11 10.69
C LEU A 213 -6.48 -5.35 9.38
N ALA A 214 -7.24 -4.27 9.17
CA ALA A 214 -7.16 -3.35 8.04
C ALA A 214 -6.96 -1.90 8.52
N VAL A 215 -5.91 -1.70 9.33
CA VAL A 215 -5.71 -0.53 10.22
C VAL A 215 -4.63 0.45 9.72
N GLY A 216 -4.48 0.52 8.41
CA GLY A 216 -3.52 1.40 7.74
C GLY A 216 -2.26 0.67 7.27
N LEU A 217 -1.44 1.42 6.54
CA LEU A 217 -0.18 0.98 5.95
C LEU A 217 0.92 1.98 6.30
N THR A 218 2.17 1.51 6.30
CA THR A 218 3.36 2.34 6.41
C THR A 218 4.27 2.15 5.20
N PRO A 219 4.74 3.24 4.55
CA PRO A 219 5.66 3.14 3.41
C PRO A 219 6.90 2.30 3.73
N SER A 220 7.35 1.48 2.78
CA SER A 220 8.60 0.75 2.94
C SER A 220 9.80 1.66 2.61
N THR A 221 10.53 2.11 3.64
CA THR A 221 11.59 3.12 3.50
C THR A 221 13.02 2.56 3.50
N ARG A 222 13.21 1.27 3.81
CA ARG A 222 14.54 0.70 4.10
C ARG A 222 15.61 0.94 3.04
N LEU A 223 15.27 0.82 1.75
CA LEU A 223 16.24 1.08 0.66
C LEU A 223 16.54 2.57 0.49
N LEU A 224 15.55 3.43 0.73
CA LEU A 224 15.71 4.89 0.68
C LEU A 224 16.64 5.35 1.80
N GLU A 225 16.46 4.81 3.01
CA GLU A 225 17.32 5.10 4.16
C GLU A 225 18.76 4.59 3.98
N GLN A 226 18.95 3.44 3.32
CA GLN A 226 20.31 2.97 2.95
C GLN A 226 21.00 3.90 1.94
N LEU A 227 20.22 4.57 1.09
CA LEU A 227 20.72 5.59 0.16
C LEU A 227 20.90 6.96 0.82
N HIS A 228 20.67 7.08 2.14
CA HIS A 228 20.69 8.36 2.86
C HIS A 228 19.70 9.39 2.29
N VAL A 229 18.59 8.91 1.71
CA VAL A 229 17.47 9.77 1.35
C VAL A 229 16.88 10.40 2.62
N GLU A 230 16.59 11.69 2.53
CA GLU A 230 15.99 12.46 3.61
C GLU A 230 14.54 12.06 3.82
N MET A 231 14.19 11.90 5.09
CA MET A 231 12.91 11.35 5.52
C MET A 231 12.16 12.38 6.34
N ALA A 232 10.82 12.34 6.27
CA ALA A 232 9.95 13.13 7.10
C ALA A 232 8.86 12.25 7.73
N ASP A 233 8.45 12.57 8.96
CA ASP A 233 7.30 11.96 9.61
C ASP A 233 6.03 12.73 9.26
N ILE A 234 5.25 12.20 8.31
CA ILE A 234 4.03 12.82 7.80
C ILE A 234 2.87 11.84 7.98
N PRO A 235 2.03 12.00 9.03
CA PRO A 235 0.93 11.08 9.32
C PRO A 235 -0.04 10.88 8.14
N GLU A 236 -0.28 11.94 7.36
CA GLU A 236 -1.13 11.86 6.17
C GLU A 236 -0.55 10.96 5.07
N ALA A 237 0.77 10.79 5.03
CA ALA A 237 1.49 9.93 4.09
C ALA A 237 1.61 8.47 4.58
N GLY A 238 1.10 8.14 5.77
CA GLY A 238 1.27 6.83 6.41
C GLY A 238 2.46 6.74 7.38
N GLY A 239 3.00 7.89 7.82
CA GLY A 239 4.09 7.97 8.79
C GLY A 239 5.39 8.42 8.14
N ARG A 240 6.48 7.68 8.39
CA ARG A 240 7.80 7.99 7.85
C ARG A 240 7.84 7.78 6.34
N VAL A 241 8.21 8.81 5.59
CA VAL A 241 8.20 8.84 4.12
C VAL A 241 9.39 9.63 3.58
N ALA A 242 9.88 9.28 2.39
CA ALA A 242 10.95 10.04 1.74
C ALA A 242 10.43 11.38 1.22
N ILE A 243 11.21 12.44 1.42
CA ILE A 243 10.91 13.74 0.81
C ILE A 243 11.28 13.68 -0.68
N HIS A 244 10.43 14.24 -1.53
CA HIS A 244 10.64 14.24 -2.98
C HIS A 244 9.96 15.44 -3.64
N ASP A 245 10.41 15.78 -4.83
CA ASP A 245 9.85 16.87 -5.63
C ASP A 245 8.71 16.41 -6.56
N GLU A 246 8.31 17.30 -7.46
CA GLU A 246 7.29 17.06 -8.50
C GLU A 246 7.75 16.13 -9.62
N TYR A 247 9.06 15.88 -9.74
CA TYR A 247 9.65 14.90 -10.65
C TYR A 247 9.68 13.51 -10.01
N MET A 248 9.24 13.40 -8.75
CA MET A 248 9.38 12.23 -7.88
C MET A 248 10.85 11.94 -7.50
N GLU A 249 11.75 12.90 -7.70
CA GLU A 249 13.16 12.81 -7.32
C GLU A 249 13.32 13.15 -5.85
N THR A 250 14.09 12.34 -5.14
CA THR A 250 14.29 12.49 -3.70
C THR A 250 15.35 13.55 -3.39
N SER A 251 15.81 13.64 -2.13
CA SER A 251 16.96 14.46 -1.76
C SER A 251 18.29 13.98 -2.36
N VAL A 252 18.34 12.72 -2.83
CA VAL A 252 19.53 12.13 -3.46
C VAL A 252 19.32 12.13 -4.95
N ARG A 253 20.21 12.83 -5.66
CA ARG A 253 20.14 12.97 -7.12
C ARG A 253 20.16 11.60 -7.81
N GLY A 254 19.26 11.43 -8.75
CA GLY A 254 19.06 10.20 -9.52
C GLY A 254 18.39 9.05 -8.75
N VAL A 255 17.88 9.33 -7.54
CA VAL A 255 17.01 8.42 -6.79
C VAL A 255 15.59 8.97 -6.80
N TYR A 256 14.68 8.22 -7.41
CA TYR A 256 13.26 8.52 -7.49
C TYR A 256 12.45 7.57 -6.60
N VAL A 257 11.30 8.02 -6.11
CA VAL A 257 10.37 7.21 -5.30
C VAL A 257 8.97 7.27 -5.89
N SER A 258 8.21 6.15 -5.91
CA SER A 258 6.84 6.17 -6.45
C SER A 258 5.93 5.12 -5.82
N GLY A 259 4.62 5.29 -6.00
CA GLY A 259 3.60 4.44 -5.41
C GLY A 259 3.51 4.63 -3.90
N ASP A 260 3.05 3.61 -3.19
CA ASP A 260 2.87 3.69 -1.74
C ASP A 260 4.17 3.94 -0.97
N SER A 261 5.33 3.64 -1.58
CA SER A 261 6.65 4.00 -1.05
C SER A 261 6.90 5.52 -0.99
N SER A 262 6.17 6.30 -1.79
CA SER A 262 6.20 7.77 -1.79
C SER A 262 5.09 8.42 -0.93
N GLY A 263 4.30 7.59 -0.24
CA GLY A 263 3.12 7.99 0.53
C GLY A 263 1.93 7.09 0.19
N ILE A 264 1.21 6.65 1.21
CA ILE A 264 0.10 5.69 1.06
C ILE A 264 -1.08 6.29 0.30
N GLU A 265 -1.44 5.69 -0.83
CA GLU A 265 -2.60 6.11 -1.63
C GLU A 265 -3.32 4.88 -2.24
N GLU A 266 -3.60 4.91 -3.54
CA GLU A 266 -4.33 3.90 -4.26
C GLU A 266 -3.53 3.41 -5.46
N ALA A 267 -3.84 2.21 -5.93
CA ALA A 267 -3.11 1.63 -7.05
C ALA A 267 -3.21 2.49 -8.34
N SER A 268 -4.28 3.27 -8.53
CA SER A 268 -4.40 4.20 -9.67
C SER A 268 -3.33 5.29 -9.63
N THR A 269 -3.14 5.90 -8.46
CA THR A 269 -2.14 6.93 -8.28
C THR A 269 -0.74 6.34 -8.32
N ALA A 270 -0.53 5.14 -7.77
CA ALA A 270 0.74 4.43 -7.87
C ALA A 270 1.19 4.15 -9.31
N MET A 271 0.27 3.74 -10.20
CA MET A 271 0.58 3.55 -11.61
C MET A 271 0.98 4.87 -12.30
N ILE A 272 0.33 5.98 -11.96
CA ILE A 272 0.62 7.28 -12.54
C ILE A 272 1.94 7.84 -12.01
N GLU A 273 2.20 7.74 -10.70
CA GLU A 273 3.48 8.13 -10.11
C GLU A 273 4.64 7.32 -10.67
N GLY A 274 4.46 6.01 -10.92
CA GLY A 274 5.45 5.18 -11.59
C GLY A 274 5.76 5.63 -13.02
N LYS A 275 4.76 6.16 -13.74
CA LYS A 275 4.96 6.75 -15.07
C LYS A 275 5.69 8.08 -14.97
N ILE A 276 5.33 8.94 -14.01
CA ILE A 276 6.01 10.22 -13.79
C ILE A 276 7.49 9.97 -13.45
N SER A 277 7.80 9.10 -12.49
CA SER A 277 9.17 8.77 -12.10
C SER A 277 9.96 8.12 -13.26
N GLY A 278 9.34 7.22 -14.02
CA GLY A 278 9.92 6.63 -15.23
C GLY A 278 10.31 7.66 -16.28
N ILE A 279 9.43 8.62 -16.55
CA ILE A 279 9.67 9.70 -17.50
C ILE A 279 10.75 10.66 -16.98
N SER A 280 10.72 11.02 -15.69
CA SER A 280 11.72 11.87 -15.06
C SER A 280 13.13 11.25 -15.12
N ALA A 281 13.26 9.97 -14.80
CA ALA A 281 14.54 9.25 -14.91
C ALA A 281 15.03 9.18 -16.37
N ALA A 282 14.13 8.98 -17.33
CA ALA A 282 14.50 8.99 -18.76
C ALA A 282 15.00 10.37 -19.22
N LEU A 283 14.36 11.45 -18.76
CA LEU A 283 14.80 12.83 -19.02
C LEU A 283 16.18 13.10 -18.43
N ALA A 284 16.46 12.65 -17.19
CA ALA A 284 17.76 12.80 -16.55
C ALA A 284 18.88 12.08 -17.32
N LEU A 285 18.56 10.94 -17.96
CA LEU A 285 19.47 10.22 -18.86
C LEU A 285 19.63 10.85 -20.26
N GLY A 286 18.92 11.95 -20.55
CA GLY A 286 18.97 12.66 -21.83
C GLY A 286 18.01 12.15 -22.90
N TYR A 287 17.03 11.30 -22.55
CA TYR A 287 15.99 10.86 -23.47
C TYR A 287 14.81 11.83 -23.43
N ASN A 288 14.68 12.70 -24.44
CA ASN A 288 13.65 13.75 -24.48
C ASN A 288 12.67 13.65 -25.67
N ARG A 289 12.25 12.43 -26.05
CA ARG A 289 11.19 12.28 -27.07
C ARG A 289 9.82 12.51 -26.43
N ASP A 290 9.34 13.75 -26.46
CA ASP A 290 8.03 14.19 -25.94
C ASP A 290 7.83 13.92 -24.43
N ALA A 291 8.91 13.61 -23.72
CA ALA A 291 8.89 13.16 -22.34
C ALA A 291 8.36 14.25 -21.39
N GLU A 292 8.72 15.52 -21.63
CA GLU A 292 8.22 16.65 -20.84
C GLU A 292 6.70 16.87 -21.00
N GLU A 293 6.16 16.73 -22.21
CA GLU A 293 4.73 16.85 -22.48
C GLU A 293 3.96 15.68 -21.85
N LEU A 294 4.46 14.45 -22.03
CA LEU A 294 3.87 13.26 -21.45
C LEU A 294 3.86 13.31 -19.91
N ARG A 295 4.92 13.84 -19.29
CA ARG A 295 4.95 14.03 -17.83
C ARG A 295 3.86 14.99 -17.36
N LYS A 296 3.71 16.13 -18.04
CA LYS A 296 2.66 17.12 -17.71
C LYS A 296 1.28 16.49 -17.78
N GLU A 297 0.99 15.70 -18.82
CA GLU A 297 -0.28 14.96 -18.93
C GLU A 297 -0.53 14.07 -17.71
N TYR A 298 0.48 13.32 -17.25
CA TYR A 298 0.33 12.43 -16.10
C TYR A 298 0.19 13.18 -14.77
N ILE A 299 0.84 14.33 -14.61
CA ILE A 299 0.66 15.20 -13.44
C ILE A 299 -0.79 15.71 -13.38
N GLU A 300 -1.33 16.23 -14.49
CA GLU A 300 -2.72 16.69 -14.56
C GLU A 300 -3.73 15.58 -14.26
N ARG A 301 -3.46 14.35 -14.72
CA ARG A 301 -4.28 13.19 -14.39
C ARG A 301 -4.22 12.86 -12.90
N LEU A 302 -3.03 12.89 -12.31
CA LEU A 302 -2.84 12.63 -10.89
C LEU A 302 -3.60 13.64 -10.02
N GLU A 303 -3.56 14.92 -10.39
CA GLU A 303 -4.32 15.98 -9.73
C GLU A 303 -5.83 15.74 -9.81
N LYS A 304 -6.34 15.31 -10.97
CA LYS A 304 -7.77 14.96 -11.14
C LYS A 304 -8.19 13.80 -10.24
N LEU A 305 -7.37 12.76 -10.10
CA LEU A 305 -7.66 11.64 -9.18
C LEU A 305 -7.71 12.10 -7.72
N ARG A 306 -6.84 13.04 -7.35
CA ARG A 306 -6.75 13.58 -5.99
C ARG A 306 -7.78 14.67 -5.66
N ALA A 307 -8.55 15.14 -6.65
CA ALA A 307 -9.48 16.25 -6.48
C ALA A 307 -10.69 15.91 -5.58
N GLY A 308 -11.04 14.62 -5.45
CA GLY A 308 -12.15 14.18 -4.63
C GLY A 308 -11.90 14.26 -3.11
N PRO A 309 -12.93 14.03 -2.27
CA PRO A 309 -12.81 14.08 -0.81
C PRO A 309 -11.82 13.04 -0.28
N PHE A 310 -11.81 11.82 -0.84
CA PHE A 310 -10.83 10.78 -0.49
C PHE A 310 -9.39 11.13 -0.91
N GLY A 311 -9.21 12.11 -1.80
CA GLY A 311 -7.90 12.62 -2.21
C GLY A 311 -7.40 13.79 -1.36
N GLU A 312 -8.17 14.30 -0.41
CA GLU A 312 -7.74 15.40 0.47
C GLU A 312 -6.52 15.03 1.32
N LYS A 313 -6.58 13.89 2.03
CA LYS A 313 -5.47 13.41 2.86
C LYS A 313 -4.19 13.22 2.03
N PRO A 314 -4.21 12.53 0.87
CA PRO A 314 -3.08 12.49 -0.06
C PRO A 314 -2.56 13.88 -0.49
N ARG A 315 -3.44 14.84 -0.82
CA ARG A 315 -3.01 16.19 -1.20
C ARG A 315 -2.28 16.91 -0.06
N ILE A 316 -2.76 16.76 1.17
CA ILE A 316 -2.10 17.31 2.37
C ILE A 316 -0.73 16.65 2.53
N ALA A 317 -0.65 15.31 2.42
CA ALA A 317 0.60 14.57 2.50
C ALA A 317 1.64 15.07 1.47
N LYS A 318 1.26 15.12 0.19
CA LYS A 318 2.16 15.55 -0.90
C LYS A 318 2.57 17.02 -0.80
N ARG A 319 1.68 17.90 -0.31
CA ARG A 319 2.05 19.29 0.00
C ARG A 319 3.12 19.36 1.09
N LYS A 320 2.94 18.64 2.21
CA LYS A 320 3.92 18.60 3.30
C LYS A 320 5.26 18.00 2.86
N ILE A 321 5.23 16.92 2.07
CA ILE A 321 6.42 16.31 1.47
C ILE A 321 7.20 17.34 0.64
N LEU A 322 6.51 18.08 -0.23
CA LEU A 322 7.14 19.10 -1.08
C LEU A 322 7.67 20.29 -0.27
N GLU A 323 6.97 20.70 0.79
CA GLU A 323 7.44 21.73 1.71
C GLU A 323 8.73 21.31 2.42
N GLU A 324 8.83 20.08 2.91
CA GLU A 324 10.06 19.55 3.50
C GLU A 324 11.19 19.41 2.47
N TRP A 325 10.89 18.95 1.26
CA TRP A 325 11.87 18.90 0.17
C TRP A 325 12.44 20.29 -0.17
N ARG A 326 11.59 21.32 -0.22
CA ARG A 326 12.00 22.72 -0.44
C ARG A 326 12.84 23.25 0.73
N ARG A 327 12.47 22.91 1.97
CA ARG A 327 13.25 23.29 3.16
C ARG A 327 14.63 22.65 3.15
N TYR A 328 14.74 21.39 2.73
CA TYR A 328 16.01 20.70 2.60
C TYR A 328 16.92 21.38 1.57
N HIS A 329 16.41 21.62 0.35
CA HIS A 329 17.20 22.25 -0.71
C HIS A 329 17.49 23.73 -0.48
N GLY A 330 16.64 24.44 0.26
CA GLY A 330 16.91 25.81 0.69
C GLY A 330 17.97 25.94 1.79
N ARG A 331 18.44 24.82 2.37
CA ARG A 331 19.54 24.77 3.37
C ARG A 331 20.90 24.43 2.74
N LEU A 332 20.92 23.94 1.50
CA LEU A 332 22.13 23.61 0.72
C LEU A 332 22.70 24.86 0.04
#